data_AF-A0A0J6KAQ7-F1
#
_entry.id   AF-A0A0J6KAQ7-F1
#
_cell.length_a   1.000
_cell.length_b   1.000
_cell.length_c   1.000
_cell.angle_alpha   90.00
_cell.angle_beta   90.00
_cell.angle_gamma   90.00
#
_symmetry.space_group_name_H-M   'P 1'
#
loop_
_entity.id
_entity.type
_entity.pdbx_description
1 polymer ?
#
loop_
_entity_poly.entity_id
_entity_poly.type
_entity_poly.pdbx_seq_one_letter_code
_entity_poly.pdbx_strand_id
1 'polypeptide(L)'
;MIRNETLIFRTLRLLQTMHVQYLEERRLFLALTRESGGEYSAADVHEHLVYMQQNGLLKPIRTADNHTAYALDWGGYDYLDAS
;
A
#
# COMPACT_ATOMS: atom_id res chain seq x y z
N MET A 1 13.88 -5.84 7.46
CA MET A 1 12.51 -5.38 7.75
C MET A 1 11.70 -6.53 8.35
N ILE A 2 11.01 -6.28 9.47
CA ILE A 2 10.07 -7.23 10.07
C ILE A 2 8.74 -7.08 9.32
N ARG A 3 8.19 -8.17 8.80
CA ARG A 3 6.92 -8.15 8.07
C ARG A 3 5.79 -7.76 9.02
N ASN A 4 5.14 -6.63 8.77
CA ASN A 4 3.93 -6.22 9.46
C ASN A 4 2.70 -6.55 8.62
N GLU A 5 2.03 -7.66 8.95
CA GLU A 5 0.83 -8.13 8.24
C GLU A 5 -0.33 -7.13 8.34
N THR A 6 -0.49 -6.47 9.49
CA THR A 6 -1.51 -5.44 9.69
C THR A 6 -1.33 -4.27 8.72
N LEU A 7 -0.08 -3.83 8.51
CA LEU A 7 0.23 -2.76 7.56
C LEU A 7 -0.03 -3.19 6.11
N ILE A 8 0.32 -4.43 5.74
CA ILE A 8 0.03 -4.99 4.43
C ILE A 8 -1.48 -5.02 4.18
N PHE A 9 -2.24 -5.63 5.09
CA PHE A 9 -3.69 -5.72 5.00
C PHE A 9 -4.36 -4.34 4.89
N ARG A 10 -3.99 -3.39 5.76
CA ARG A 10 -4.53 -2.02 5.72
C ARG A 10 -4.24 -1.32 4.40
N THR A 11 -3.02 -1.47 3.88
CA THR A 11 -2.62 -0.88 2.59
C THR A 11 -3.48 -1.41 1.45
N LEU A 12 -3.66 -2.73 1.36
CA LEU A 12 -4.49 -3.36 0.33
C LEU A 12 -5.96 -2.95 0.48
N ARG A 13 -6.48 -2.96 1.71
CA ARG A 13 -7.85 -2.55 2.02
C ARG A 13 -8.12 -1.10 1.65
N LEU A 14 -7.18 -0.18 1.87
CA LEU A 14 -7.30 1.23 1.49
C LEU A 14 -7.46 1.37 -0.03
N LEU A 15 -6.64 0.68 -0.80
CA LEU A 15 -6.72 0.70 -2.27
C LEU A 15 -8.04 0.09 -2.77
N GLN A 16 -8.51 -1.00 -2.15
CA GLN A 16 -9.79 -1.63 -2.48
C GLN A 16 -10.98 -0.72 -2.15
N THR A 17 -11.01 -0.18 -0.94
CA THR A 17 -12.16 0.59 -0.40
C THR A 17 -12.35 1.91 -1.13
N MET A 18 -11.26 2.57 -1.54
CA MET A 18 -11.36 3.83 -2.27
C MET A 18 -11.80 3.65 -3.73
N HIS A 19 -11.89 2.41 -4.24
CA HIS A 19 -12.16 2.12 -5.65
C HIS A 19 -11.29 2.94 -6.62
N VAL A 20 -10.06 3.27 -6.20
CA VAL A 20 -9.13 4.07 -6.98
C VAL A 20 -8.30 3.16 -7.87
N GLN A 21 -8.01 3.63 -9.09
CA GLN A 21 -7.10 2.91 -9.99
C GLN A 21 -5.68 2.83 -9.39
N TYR A 22 -5.26 3.86 -8.68
CA TYR A 22 -3.99 3.92 -7.98
C TYR A 22 -4.01 5.00 -6.89
N LEU A 23 -3.12 4.89 -5.91
CA LEU A 23 -2.93 5.91 -4.89
C LEU A 23 -1.45 6.26 -4.75
N GLU A 24 -1.14 7.55 -4.75
CA GLU A 24 0.22 8.05 -4.54
C GLU A 24 0.76 7.61 -3.17
N GLU A 25 2.05 7.29 -3.10
CA GLU A 25 2.72 6.85 -1.87
C GLU A 25 2.47 7.80 -0.69
N ARG A 26 2.59 9.11 -0.94
CA ARG A 26 2.34 10.13 0.07
C ARG A 26 0.91 10.08 0.61
N ARG A 27 -0.08 9.81 -0.25
CA ARG A 27 -1.49 9.73 0.15
C ARG A 27 -1.76 8.43 0.91
N LEU A 28 -1.14 7.32 0.50
CA LEU A 28 -1.16 6.06 1.25
C LEU A 28 -0.61 6.25 2.66
N PHE A 29 0.57 6.87 2.77
CA PHE A 29 1.18 7.18 4.06
C PHE A 29 0.24 8.00 4.96
N LEU A 30 -0.32 9.10 4.45
CA LEU A 30 -1.24 9.95 5.22
C LEU A 30 -2.51 9.19 5.67
N ALA A 31 -3.07 8.34 4.81
CA ALA A 31 -4.23 7.52 5.16
C ALA A 31 -3.89 6.49 6.25
N LEU A 32 -2.76 5.80 6.10
CA LEU A 32 -2.27 4.83 7.09
C LEU A 32 -1.99 5.49 8.43
N THR A 33 -1.28 6.62 8.46
CA THR A 33 -1.02 7.40 9.68
C THR A 33 -2.33 7.80 10.37
N ARG A 34 -3.36 8.17 9.60
CA ARG A 34 -4.67 8.53 10.16
C ARG A 34 -5.39 7.34 10.77
N GLU A 35 -5.33 6.16 10.14
CA GLU A 35 -5.98 4.95 10.67
C GLU A 35 -5.22 4.31 11.83
N SER A 36 -3.89 4.36 11.82
CA SER A 36 -3.03 3.73 12.84
C SER A 36 -2.64 4.67 13.97
N GLY A 37 -3.05 5.94 13.94
CA GLY A 37 -2.68 6.93 14.96
C GLY A 37 -1.19 7.31 14.94
N GLY A 38 -0.52 7.16 13.80
CA GLY A 38 0.91 7.46 13.66
C GLY A 38 1.86 6.35 14.10
N GLU A 39 1.39 5.10 14.13
CA GLU A 39 2.21 3.92 14.48
C GLU A 39 3.38 3.67 13.51
N TYR A 40 3.26 4.10 12.25
CA TYR A 40 4.24 3.80 11.19
C TYR A 40 4.99 5.04 10.73
N SER A 41 6.32 4.94 10.62
CA SER A 41 7.14 5.97 10.00
C SER A 41 7.00 5.92 8.47
N ALA A 42 7.33 7.03 7.80
CA ALA A 42 7.33 7.06 6.33
C ALA A 42 8.31 6.03 5.73
N ALA A 43 9.46 5.82 6.37
CA ALA A 43 10.44 4.82 5.96
C ALA A 43 9.88 3.39 6.09
N ASP A 44 9.22 3.07 7.21
CA ASP A 44 8.59 1.76 7.41
C ASP A 44 7.52 1.48 6.34
N VAL A 45 6.66 2.47 6.06
CA VAL A 45 5.63 2.35 5.02
C VAL A 45 6.27 2.14 3.65
N HIS A 46 7.31 2.90 3.32
CA HIS A 46 8.03 2.75 2.06
C HIS A 46 8.64 1.34 1.90
N GLU A 47 9.32 0.82 2.92
CA GLU A 47 9.87 -0.54 2.88
C GLU A 47 8.79 -1.60 2.68
N HIS A 48 7.63 -1.44 3.30
CA HIS A 48 6.50 -2.35 3.10
C HIS A 48 5.91 -2.26 1.70
N LEU A 49 5.80 -1.05 1.12
CA LEU A 49 5.33 -0.88 -0.25
C LEU A 49 6.27 -1.53 -1.27
N VAL A 50 7.58 -1.40 -1.06
CA VAL A 50 8.60 -2.09 -1.87
C VAL A 50 8.46 -3.61 -1.75
N TYR A 51 8.30 -4.13 -0.53
CA TYR A 51 8.05 -5.55 -0.30
C TYR A 51 6.79 -6.03 -1.02
N MET A 52 5.67 -5.30 -0.89
CA MET A 52 4.39 -5.64 -1.50
C MET A 52 4.47 -5.64 -3.04
N GLN A 53 5.21 -4.69 -3.62
CA GLN A 53 5.51 -4.69 -5.06
C GLN A 53 6.28 -5.94 -5.48
N GLN A 54 7.35 -6.30 -4.75
CA GLN A 54 8.20 -7.44 -5.09
C GLN A 54 7.46 -8.78 -5.01
N ASN A 55 6.40 -8.85 -4.19
CA ASN A 55 5.59 -10.05 -3.98
C ASN A 55 4.30 -10.05 -4.82
N GLY A 56 4.13 -9.12 -5.77
CA GLY A 56 2.95 -9.08 -6.64
C GLY A 56 1.66 -8.72 -5.91
N LEU A 57 1.74 -8.08 -4.74
CA LEU A 57 0.58 -7.55 -4.02
C LEU A 57 0.16 -6.19 -4.58
N LEU A 58 1.14 -5.41 -5.02
CA LEU A 58 0.96 -4.08 -5.60
C LEU A 58 1.68 -3.94 -6.94
N LYS A 59 1.18 -3.06 -7.78
CA LYS A 59 1.82 -2.62 -9.01
C LYS A 59 2.18 -1.14 -8.95
N PRO A 60 3.45 -0.76 -9.18
CA PRO A 60 3.84 0.65 -9.22
C PRO A 60 3.37 1.31 -10.51
N ILE A 61 2.94 2.57 -10.39
CA ILE A 61 2.51 3.44 -11.48
C ILE A 61 3.26 4.76 -11.32
N ARG A 62 3.91 5.21 -12.39
CA ARG A 62 4.45 6.58 -12.45
C ARG A 62 3.35 7.51 -12.90
N THR A 63 3.04 8.51 -12.08
CA THR A 63 2.08 9.56 -12.43
C THR A 63 2.70 10.57 -13.40
N ALA A 64 1.87 11.43 -14.00
CA ALA A 64 2.33 12.49 -14.91
C ALA A 64 3.32 13.47 -14.23
N ASP A 65 3.13 13.71 -12.93
CA ASP A 65 4.00 14.53 -12.09
C ASP A 65 5.26 13.80 -11.59
N ASN A 66 5.57 12.63 -12.16
CA ASN A 66 6.72 11.79 -11.80
C ASN A 66 6.71 11.31 -10.34
N HIS A 67 5.54 11.23 -9.71
CA HIS A 67 5.37 10.59 -8.41
C HIS A 67 5.12 9.09 -8.54
N THR A 68 5.51 8.34 -7.50
CA THR A 68 5.20 6.92 -7.38
C THR A 68 3.81 6.75 -6.78
N ALA A 69 2.97 5.99 -7.49
CA ALA A 69 1.69 5.52 -7.02
C ALA A 69 1.61 3.99 -7.08
N TYR A 70 0.67 3.42 -6.35
CA TYR A 70 0.47 1.98 -6.30
C TYR A 70 -0.99 1.63 -6.59
N ALA A 71 -1.16 0.58 -7.39
CA ALA A 71 -2.44 -0.10 -7.63
C ALA A 71 -2.41 -1.49 -7.02
N LEU A 72 -3.60 -2.05 -6.76
CA LEU A 72 -3.72 -3.48 -6.44
C LEU A 72 -3.28 -4.32 -7.64
N ASP A 73 -2.53 -5.38 -7.35
CA ASP A 73 -2.23 -6.44 -8.31
C ASP A 73 -2.93 -7.74 -7.88
N TRP A 74 -2.83 -8.80 -8.69
CA TRP A 74 -3.58 -10.04 -8.48
C TRP A 74 -3.31 -10.68 -7.11
N GLY A 75 -2.05 -10.69 -6.68
CA GLY A 75 -1.69 -11.20 -5.36
C GLY A 75 -2.30 -10.38 -4.22
N GLY A 76 -2.56 -9.09 -4.44
CA GLY A 76 -3.21 -8.21 -3.47
C GLY A 76 -4.69 -8.52 -3.32
N TYR A 77 -5.37 -8.84 -4.42
CA TYR A 77 -6.77 -9.31 -4.38
C TYR A 77 -6.90 -10.67 -3.72
N ASP A 78 -6.02 -11.62 -4.06
CA ASP A 78 -5.98 -12.95 -3.45
C ASP A 78 -5.72 -12.89 -1.93
N TYR A 79 -4.76 -12.05 -1.52
CA TYR A 79 -4.46 -11.82 -0.10
C TYR A 79 -5.68 -11.29 0.67
N LEU A 80 -6.46 -10.37 0.09
CA LEU A 80 -7.65 -9.81 0.73
C LEU A 80 -8.81 -10.80 0.81
N ASP A 81 -8.93 -11.74 -0.13
CA ASP A 81 -9.98 -12.77 -0.11
C ASP A 81 -9.68 -13.86 0.94
N ALA A 82 -8.40 -14.15 1.16
CA ALA A 82 -7.94 -15.16 2.12
C ALA A 82 -7.84 -14.68 3.59
N SER A 83 -8.00 -13.37 3.86
CA SER A 83 -7.78 -12.75 5.19
C SER A 83 -9.04 -12.49 6.00
#